data_AF-A0A4V1SLC7-F1
#
_entry.id   AF-A0A4V1SLC7-F1
#
_cell.length_a   1.000
_cell.length_b   1.000
_cell.length_c   1.000
_cell.angle_alpha   90.00
_cell.angle_beta   90.00
_cell.angle_gamma   90.00
#
_symmetry.space_group_name_H-M   'P 1'
#
loop_
_entity.id
_entity.type
_entity.pdbx_description
1 polymer ?
#
loop_
_entity_poly.entity_id
_entity_poly.type
_entity_poly.pdbx_seq_one_letter_code
_entity_poly.pdbx_strand_id
1 'polypeptide(L)'
;MLKTRFLFVLQLCIGCIISNAVFAQPTWTLDPFGKEKKPEQYEEKRLASEKTGEKKFTKLRRFTQNTTTHYNYFFNANNKVNAVIERAKMSQKDDFTQLLSFYPYTLENTSAQKTELDSVIYKATAGILLHDLRSDWVDNMYLLIGKAYFLRNEMDSAAMTFQFINYNLFPRKKDEDDSRVVGTNNSPGSGGLSIANAEKRNFVKKIISRPPSRNDALVWLARTFTAQEEYGDAAGLINILRNDPNLPARLQNDLSEVTAYWFFAQNHFDSAAAHLEKGLSAATSKQDQSRWEFLLAQMNEKVGNYETASDY
;
A
#
# COMPACT_ATOMS: atom_id res chain seq x y z
N MET A 1 62.51 -17.56 0.39
CA MET A 1 61.34 -17.33 -0.50
C MET A 1 60.12 -18.23 -0.20
N LEU A 2 60.20 -19.20 0.72
CA LEU A 2 59.08 -20.13 1.03
C LEU A 2 58.18 -19.68 2.20
N LYS A 3 58.67 -18.88 3.15
CA LYS A 3 57.90 -18.45 4.34
C LYS A 3 56.83 -17.38 4.05
N THR A 4 57.04 -16.53 3.04
CA THR A 4 56.07 -15.48 2.64
C THR A 4 54.89 -16.01 1.81
N ARG A 5 55.04 -17.17 1.16
CA ARG A 5 53.94 -17.82 0.42
C ARG A 5 53.00 -18.59 1.35
N PHE A 6 53.49 -19.11 2.48
CA PHE A 6 52.66 -19.83 3.45
C PHE A 6 51.74 -18.90 4.24
N LEU A 7 52.20 -17.68 4.56
CA LEU A 7 51.36 -16.66 5.22
C LEU A 7 50.21 -16.19 4.30
N PHE A 8 50.46 -16.11 2.99
CA PHE A 8 49.45 -15.74 2.00
C PHE A 8 48.39 -16.83 1.79
N VAL A 9 48.78 -18.11 1.88
CA VAL A 9 47.84 -19.25 1.80
C VAL A 9 47.03 -19.37 3.10
N LEU A 10 47.61 -19.06 4.26
CA LEU A 10 46.87 -19.03 5.53
C LEU A 10 45.88 -17.86 5.61
N GLN A 11 46.22 -16.68 5.05
CA GLN A 11 45.27 -15.57 4.88
C GLN A 11 44.17 -15.87 3.85
N LEU A 12 44.43 -16.71 2.85
CA LEU A 12 43.41 -17.16 1.89
C LEU A 12 42.43 -18.17 2.51
N CYS A 13 42.89 -18.99 3.46
CA CYS A 13 42.04 -19.98 4.15
C CYS A 13 41.18 -19.39 5.28
N ILE A 14 41.58 -18.26 5.88
CA ILE A 14 40.78 -17.57 6.92
C ILE A 14 39.70 -16.65 6.28
N GLY A 15 39.86 -16.26 5.01
CA GLY A 15 38.86 -15.47 4.26
C GLY A 15 37.62 -16.24 3.81
N CYS A 16 37.54 -17.55 4.04
CA CYS A 16 36.42 -18.42 3.64
C CYS A 16 35.43 -18.72 4.77
N ILE A 17 35.48 -18.00 5.90
CA ILE A 17 34.38 -17.94 6.87
C ILE A 17 33.50 -16.74 6.51
N ILE A 18 32.97 -16.75 5.29
CA ILE A 18 31.97 -15.78 4.85
C ILE A 18 30.65 -16.20 5.49
N SER A 19 30.36 -15.56 6.62
CA SER A 19 29.02 -15.30 7.16
C SER A 19 27.89 -16.06 6.46
N ASN A 20 27.45 -17.15 7.10
CA ASN A 20 26.13 -17.71 6.84
C ASN A 20 25.10 -16.63 7.19
N ALA A 21 24.69 -15.85 6.19
CA ALA A 21 23.49 -15.04 6.28
C ALA A 21 22.30 -16.01 6.28
N VAL A 22 21.96 -16.49 7.48
CA VAL A 22 20.66 -17.09 7.76
C VAL A 22 19.66 -15.94 7.63
N PHE A 23 19.09 -15.77 6.44
CA PHE A 23 17.92 -14.92 6.28
C PHE A 23 16.77 -15.70 6.91
N ALA A 24 16.31 -15.24 8.09
CA ALA A 24 15.11 -15.78 8.72
C ALA A 24 13.97 -15.77 7.70
N GLN A 25 13.26 -16.91 7.60
CA GLN A 25 12.04 -16.98 6.80
C GLN A 25 11.08 -15.90 7.31
N PRO A 26 10.47 -15.11 6.42
CA PRO A 26 9.39 -14.24 6.83
C PRO A 26 8.22 -15.15 7.26
N THR A 27 7.99 -15.26 8.56
CA THR A 27 6.92 -16.08 9.18
C THR A 27 5.51 -15.50 8.98
N TRP A 28 5.39 -14.44 8.18
CA TRP A 28 4.17 -13.67 7.98
C TRP A 28 3.61 -13.94 6.58
N THR A 29 2.83 -15.00 6.44
CA THR A 29 1.93 -15.16 5.29
C THR A 29 0.50 -15.03 5.80
N LEU A 30 -0.19 -13.96 5.42
CA LEU A 30 -1.65 -13.92 5.50
C LEU A 30 -2.16 -15.11 4.69
N ASP A 31 -2.96 -16.01 5.28
CA ASP A 31 -3.61 -17.09 4.55
C ASP A 31 -4.81 -16.49 3.79
N PRO A 32 -4.69 -16.23 2.48
CA PRO A 32 -5.72 -15.55 1.72
C PRO A 32 -6.89 -16.48 1.37
N PHE A 33 -6.79 -17.78 1.69
CA PHE A 33 -7.83 -18.78 1.45
C PHE A 33 -8.62 -19.17 2.71
N GLY A 34 -8.30 -18.60 3.88
CA GLY A 34 -8.97 -18.98 5.13
C GLY A 34 -8.82 -20.47 5.44
N LYS A 35 -9.88 -21.15 5.88
CA LYS A 35 -9.84 -22.57 6.31
C LYS A 35 -9.81 -23.59 5.16
N GLU A 36 -9.67 -23.18 3.90
CA GLU A 36 -9.65 -24.11 2.77
C GLU A 36 -8.32 -24.86 2.70
N LYS A 37 -8.36 -26.16 3.03
CA LYS A 37 -7.19 -27.04 2.96
C LYS A 37 -6.72 -27.18 1.51
N LYS A 38 -5.41 -27.23 1.31
CA LYS A 38 -4.80 -27.61 0.02
C LYS A 38 -5.40 -28.97 -0.41
N PRO A 39 -5.78 -29.15 -1.69
CA PRO A 39 -6.26 -30.45 -2.16
C PRO A 39 -5.19 -31.53 -1.95
N GLU A 40 -5.60 -32.75 -1.59
CA GLU A 40 -4.72 -33.87 -1.17
C GLU A 40 -3.53 -34.11 -2.12
N GLN A 41 -3.73 -33.87 -3.42
CA GLN A 41 -2.71 -34.03 -4.47
C GLN A 41 -1.52 -33.04 -4.38
N TYR A 42 -1.62 -31.98 -3.58
CA TYR A 42 -0.61 -30.91 -3.50
C TYR A 42 -0.15 -30.60 -2.06
N GLU A 43 -0.55 -31.41 -1.07
CA GLU A 43 -0.16 -31.23 0.33
C GLU A 43 1.36 -31.26 0.52
N GLU A 44 2.06 -32.15 -0.21
CA GLU A 44 3.51 -32.31 -0.12
C GLU A 44 4.31 -31.26 -0.93
N LYS A 45 3.65 -30.52 -1.82
CA LYS A 45 4.33 -29.57 -2.71
C LYS A 45 4.64 -28.26 -1.98
N ARG A 46 5.87 -28.15 -1.48
CA ARG A 46 6.38 -26.90 -0.89
C ARG A 46 6.34 -25.73 -1.89
N LEU A 47 5.73 -24.62 -1.47
CA LEU A 47 5.60 -23.41 -2.26
C LEU A 47 6.94 -22.67 -2.41
N ALA A 48 7.06 -21.80 -3.41
CA ALA A 48 8.29 -21.03 -3.61
C ALA A 48 8.53 -20.03 -2.47
N SER A 49 7.45 -19.46 -1.94
CA SER A 49 7.43 -18.62 -0.73
C SER A 49 7.94 -19.36 0.50
N GLU A 50 7.54 -20.61 0.71
CA GLU A 50 8.03 -21.47 1.82
C GLU A 50 9.52 -21.81 1.68
N LYS A 51 10.03 -21.87 0.43
CA LYS A 51 11.47 -22.07 0.14
C LYS A 51 12.28 -20.77 0.20
N THR A 52 11.69 -19.67 0.67
CA THR A 52 12.41 -18.40 0.86
C THR A 52 13.56 -18.61 1.84
N GLY A 53 14.77 -18.20 1.45
CA GLY A 53 15.98 -18.36 2.27
C GLY A 53 16.86 -19.56 1.90
N GLU A 54 16.32 -20.63 1.32
CA GLU A 54 17.09 -21.84 0.94
C GLU A 54 18.11 -21.59 -0.17
N LYS A 55 17.85 -20.57 -1.01
CA LYS A 55 18.71 -20.21 -2.14
C LYS A 55 19.18 -18.77 -2.08
N LYS A 56 20.43 -18.54 -2.51
CA LYS A 56 21.03 -17.21 -2.61
C LYS A 56 20.23 -16.29 -3.52
N PHE A 57 19.95 -15.07 -3.05
CA PHE A 57 19.25 -14.04 -3.81
C PHE A 57 20.27 -13.18 -4.57
N THR A 58 20.82 -13.73 -5.66
CA THR A 58 21.77 -13.01 -6.51
C THR A 58 21.07 -11.90 -7.29
N LYS A 59 21.82 -10.86 -7.72
CA LYS A 59 21.26 -9.71 -8.44
C LYS A 59 20.48 -10.11 -9.70
N LEU A 60 20.97 -11.09 -10.47
CA LEU A 60 20.29 -11.59 -11.66
C LEU A 60 18.97 -12.29 -11.30
N ARG A 61 18.97 -13.12 -10.26
CA ARG A 61 17.76 -13.79 -9.79
C ARG A 61 16.72 -12.79 -9.27
N ARG A 62 17.15 -11.78 -8.52
CA ARG A 62 16.27 -10.69 -8.09
C ARG A 62 15.63 -10.02 -9.30
N PHE A 63 16.42 -9.69 -10.32
CA PHE A 63 15.91 -9.07 -11.54
C PHE A 63 14.89 -9.95 -12.26
N THR A 64 15.21 -11.22 -12.52
CA THR A 64 14.28 -12.11 -13.23
C THR A 64 13.01 -12.35 -12.43
N GLN A 65 13.11 -12.65 -11.13
CA GLN A 65 11.95 -12.86 -10.27
C GLN A 65 11.10 -11.60 -10.14
N ASN A 66 11.70 -10.42 -9.98
CA ASN A 66 10.97 -9.16 -9.92
C ASN A 66 10.22 -8.89 -11.23
N THR A 67 10.86 -9.10 -12.38
CA THR A 67 10.24 -8.90 -13.70
C THR A 67 9.07 -9.86 -13.90
N THR A 68 9.24 -11.14 -13.58
CA THR A 68 8.16 -12.14 -13.67
C THR A 68 7.01 -11.79 -12.72
N THR A 69 7.31 -11.43 -11.47
CA THR A 69 6.30 -11.05 -10.47
C THR A 69 5.51 -9.82 -10.94
N HIS A 70 6.21 -8.82 -11.47
CA HIS A 70 5.61 -7.59 -11.95
C HIS A 70 4.64 -7.83 -13.11
N TYR A 71 5.12 -8.42 -14.22
CA TYR A 71 4.30 -8.48 -15.44
C TYR A 71 3.26 -9.60 -15.40
N ASN A 72 3.56 -10.74 -14.76
CA ASN A 72 2.62 -11.86 -14.77
C ASN A 72 1.51 -11.69 -13.73
N TYR A 73 1.82 -11.08 -12.59
CA TYR A 73 0.87 -10.96 -11.48
C TYR A 73 0.47 -9.51 -11.23
N PHE A 74 1.42 -8.63 -10.90
CA PHE A 74 1.12 -7.29 -10.40
C PHE A 74 0.37 -6.45 -11.44
N PHE A 75 0.94 -6.33 -12.64
CA PHE A 75 0.40 -5.53 -13.73
C PHE A 75 -1.01 -5.99 -14.11
N ASN A 76 -1.19 -7.30 -14.25
CA ASN A 76 -2.48 -7.89 -14.58
C ASN A 76 -3.53 -7.68 -13.48
N ALA A 77 -3.16 -7.81 -12.21
CA ALA A 77 -4.05 -7.58 -11.08
C ALA A 77 -4.39 -6.09 -10.93
N ASN A 78 -3.41 -5.20 -11.04
CA ASN A 78 -3.61 -3.75 -10.99
C ASN A 78 -4.52 -3.25 -12.12
N ASN A 79 -4.35 -3.76 -13.34
CA ASN A 79 -5.22 -3.39 -14.46
C ASN A 79 -6.67 -3.83 -14.24
N LYS A 80 -6.89 -4.99 -13.61
CA LYS A 80 -8.24 -5.44 -13.23
C LYS A 80 -8.87 -4.52 -12.19
N VAL A 81 -8.14 -4.13 -11.15
CA VAL A 81 -8.64 -3.15 -10.16
C VAL A 81 -9.04 -1.84 -10.85
N ASN A 82 -8.17 -1.30 -11.70
CA ASN A 82 -8.47 -0.08 -12.45
C ASN A 82 -9.70 -0.25 -13.34
N ALA A 83 -9.82 -1.38 -14.05
CA ALA A 83 -10.98 -1.66 -14.89
C ALA A 83 -12.29 -1.79 -14.09
N VAL A 84 -12.25 -2.33 -12.87
CA VAL A 84 -13.42 -2.39 -11.97
C VAL A 84 -13.87 -0.98 -11.59
N ILE A 85 -12.93 -0.12 -11.19
CA ILE A 85 -13.20 1.27 -10.84
C ILE A 85 -13.78 2.02 -12.03
N GLU A 86 -13.14 1.94 -13.20
CA GLU A 86 -13.62 2.63 -14.40
C GLU A 86 -15.02 2.16 -14.84
N ARG A 87 -15.31 0.85 -14.73
CA ARG A 87 -16.67 0.35 -14.96
C ARG A 87 -17.67 0.88 -13.95
N ALA A 88 -17.29 0.96 -12.68
CA ALA A 88 -18.15 1.50 -11.63
C ALA A 88 -18.39 3.02 -11.80
N LYS A 89 -17.40 3.77 -12.27
CA LYS A 89 -17.54 5.18 -12.65
C LYS A 89 -18.51 5.34 -13.83
N MET A 90 -18.39 4.52 -14.87
CA MET A 90 -19.28 4.57 -16.04
C MET A 90 -20.73 4.18 -15.71
N SER A 91 -20.94 3.29 -14.73
CA SER A 91 -22.29 2.90 -14.29
C SER A 91 -22.94 3.96 -13.38
N GLN A 92 -22.12 4.78 -12.71
CA GLN A 92 -22.60 5.83 -11.83
C GLN A 92 -23.18 6.98 -12.66
N LYS A 93 -24.45 7.32 -12.41
CA LYS A 93 -25.08 8.52 -12.96
C LYS A 93 -25.16 9.57 -11.86
N ASP A 94 -24.34 10.61 -11.98
CA ASP A 94 -24.33 11.72 -11.04
C ASP A 94 -25.51 12.67 -11.31
N ASP A 95 -26.23 13.05 -10.24
CA ASP A 95 -27.23 14.12 -10.26
C ASP A 95 -26.58 15.41 -9.73
N PHE A 96 -26.28 16.34 -10.63
CA PHE A 96 -25.60 17.60 -10.31
C PHE A 96 -26.49 18.61 -9.58
N THR A 97 -27.80 18.34 -9.44
CA THR A 97 -28.70 19.18 -8.62
C THR A 97 -28.55 18.90 -7.13
N GLN A 98 -27.96 17.75 -6.78
CA GLN A 98 -27.68 17.34 -5.41
C GLN A 98 -26.19 17.37 -5.14
N LEU A 99 -25.83 17.37 -3.86
CA LEU A 99 -24.43 17.25 -3.46
C LEU A 99 -23.88 15.92 -3.98
N LEU A 100 -22.83 15.98 -4.80
CA LEU A 100 -22.21 14.78 -5.34
C LEU A 100 -21.60 13.92 -4.24
N SER A 101 -21.62 12.59 -4.44
CA SER A 101 -20.83 11.68 -3.61
C SER A 101 -19.35 12.02 -3.71
N PHE A 102 -18.59 11.87 -2.63
CA PHE A 102 -17.16 12.23 -2.63
C PHE A 102 -16.36 11.50 -3.73
N TYR A 103 -16.56 10.18 -3.84
CA TYR A 103 -15.96 9.37 -4.89
C TYR A 103 -16.89 9.25 -6.12
N PRO A 104 -16.35 9.12 -7.35
CA PRO A 104 -17.13 8.98 -8.59
C PRO A 104 -17.73 7.58 -8.77
N TYR A 105 -17.75 6.76 -7.72
CA TYR A 105 -18.34 5.43 -7.71
C TYR A 105 -18.85 5.12 -6.31
N THR A 106 -19.79 4.19 -6.24
CA THR A 106 -20.29 3.64 -4.98
C THR A 106 -19.69 2.25 -4.73
N LEU A 107 -19.64 1.85 -3.46
CA LEU A 107 -19.11 0.54 -3.07
C LEU A 107 -20.05 -0.60 -3.49
N GLU A 108 -21.34 -0.31 -3.62
CA GLU A 108 -22.34 -1.22 -4.16
C GLU A 108 -22.02 -1.58 -5.62
N ASN A 109 -21.71 -0.58 -6.45
CA ASN A 109 -21.35 -0.79 -7.86
C ASN A 109 -20.03 -1.56 -8.02
N THR A 110 -19.05 -1.33 -7.13
CA THR A 110 -17.78 -2.07 -7.19
C THR A 110 -17.94 -3.49 -6.66
N SER A 111 -18.71 -3.69 -5.58
CA SER A 111 -18.96 -5.01 -4.98
C SER A 111 -19.75 -5.94 -5.90
N ALA A 112 -20.62 -5.40 -6.76
CA ALA A 112 -21.30 -6.16 -7.82
C ALA A 112 -20.33 -6.84 -8.80
N GLN A 113 -19.09 -6.32 -8.95
CA GLN A 113 -18.04 -6.90 -9.79
C GLN A 113 -17.16 -7.92 -9.04
N LYS A 114 -17.74 -8.66 -8.08
CA LYS A 114 -17.03 -9.62 -7.21
C LYS A 114 -16.11 -10.58 -7.97
N THR A 115 -16.56 -11.15 -9.09
CA THR A 115 -15.75 -12.07 -9.91
C THR A 115 -14.42 -11.47 -10.36
N GLU A 116 -14.41 -10.20 -10.72
CA GLU A 116 -13.20 -9.50 -11.15
C GLU A 116 -12.27 -9.23 -9.96
N LEU A 117 -12.83 -8.84 -8.81
CA LEU A 117 -12.10 -8.58 -7.57
C LEU A 117 -11.52 -9.86 -6.96
N ASP A 118 -12.24 -10.98 -7.04
CA ASP A 118 -11.76 -12.31 -6.64
C ASP A 118 -10.57 -12.74 -7.50
N SER A 119 -10.61 -12.44 -8.81
CA SER A 119 -9.48 -12.66 -9.70
C SER A 119 -8.25 -11.84 -9.32
N VAL A 120 -8.43 -10.61 -8.82
CA VAL A 120 -7.35 -9.76 -8.30
C VAL A 120 -6.72 -10.41 -7.07
N ILE A 121 -7.55 -10.80 -6.08
CA ILE A 121 -7.11 -11.42 -4.84
C ILE A 121 -6.34 -12.72 -5.15
N TYR A 122 -6.90 -13.57 -6.01
CA TYR A 122 -6.27 -14.82 -6.43
C TYR A 122 -4.91 -14.59 -7.10
N LYS A 123 -4.82 -13.64 -8.04
CA LYS A 123 -3.56 -13.36 -8.75
C LYS A 123 -2.50 -12.76 -7.83
N ALA A 124 -2.87 -11.81 -6.98
CA ALA A 124 -1.95 -11.21 -6.04
C ALA A 124 -1.43 -12.26 -5.03
N THR A 125 -2.33 -13.09 -4.51
CA THR A 125 -2.02 -14.25 -3.68
C THR A 125 -1.08 -15.23 -4.37
N ALA A 126 -1.40 -15.65 -5.59
CA ALA A 126 -0.56 -16.56 -6.36
C ALA A 126 0.83 -15.97 -6.60
N GLY A 127 0.91 -14.66 -6.86
CA GLY A 127 2.18 -13.94 -6.97
C GLY A 127 3.02 -14.01 -5.69
N ILE A 128 2.39 -13.83 -4.52
CA ILE A 128 3.06 -13.94 -3.21
C ILE A 128 3.53 -15.38 -2.97
N LEU A 129 2.66 -16.37 -3.22
CA LEU A 129 2.94 -17.77 -2.88
C LEU A 129 3.94 -18.44 -3.83
N LEU A 130 3.91 -18.09 -5.12
CA LEU A 130 4.72 -18.69 -6.19
C LEU A 130 6.08 -17.99 -6.39
N HIS A 131 6.34 -16.89 -5.70
CA HIS A 131 7.61 -16.18 -5.77
C HIS A 131 8.30 -16.07 -4.40
N ASP A 132 9.58 -15.70 -4.43
CA ASP A 132 10.40 -15.48 -3.22
C ASP A 132 9.88 -14.22 -2.50
N LEU A 133 9.65 -14.30 -1.20
CA LEU A 133 9.08 -13.21 -0.40
C LEU A 133 10.01 -11.99 -0.29
N ARG A 134 11.28 -12.13 -0.68
CA ARG A 134 12.25 -11.02 -0.78
C ARG A 134 12.08 -10.18 -2.06
N SER A 135 11.07 -10.48 -2.88
CA SER A 135 10.70 -9.70 -4.06
C SER A 135 10.21 -8.31 -3.66
N ASP A 136 10.58 -7.29 -4.44
CA ASP A 136 10.19 -5.89 -4.18
C ASP A 136 8.68 -5.62 -4.40
N TRP A 137 7.95 -6.62 -4.91
CA TRP A 137 6.54 -6.51 -5.27
C TRP A 137 5.59 -7.09 -4.23
N VAL A 138 6.08 -7.75 -3.18
CA VAL A 138 5.23 -8.42 -2.18
C VAL A 138 4.30 -7.42 -1.50
N ASP A 139 4.82 -6.28 -1.06
CA ASP A 139 4.04 -5.20 -0.46
C ASP A 139 2.93 -4.74 -1.40
N ASN A 140 3.25 -4.64 -2.69
CA ASN A 140 2.34 -4.15 -3.72
C ASN A 140 1.22 -5.15 -3.98
N MET A 141 1.48 -6.46 -3.87
CA MET A 141 0.45 -7.49 -3.94
C MET A 141 -0.50 -7.43 -2.76
N TYR A 142 0.02 -7.30 -1.53
CA TYR A 142 -0.83 -7.14 -0.36
C TYR A 142 -1.67 -5.87 -0.44
N LEU A 143 -1.11 -4.76 -0.94
CA LEU A 143 -1.88 -3.54 -1.18
C LEU A 143 -3.03 -3.79 -2.17
N LEU A 144 -2.79 -4.54 -3.26
CA LEU A 144 -3.84 -4.89 -4.22
C LEU A 144 -4.93 -5.79 -3.59
N ILE A 145 -4.55 -6.73 -2.72
CA ILE A 145 -5.51 -7.55 -1.97
C ILE A 145 -6.38 -6.67 -1.07
N GLY A 146 -5.78 -5.78 -0.28
CA GLY A 146 -6.52 -4.86 0.59
C GLY A 146 -7.46 -3.94 -0.19
N LYS A 147 -7.00 -3.39 -1.32
CA LYS A 147 -7.86 -2.61 -2.23
C LYS A 147 -9.02 -3.43 -2.80
N ALA A 148 -8.78 -4.69 -3.16
CA ALA A 148 -9.83 -5.55 -3.67
C ALA A 148 -10.90 -5.87 -2.61
N TYR A 149 -10.50 -6.11 -1.35
CA TYR A 149 -11.44 -6.26 -0.24
C TYR A 149 -12.23 -4.97 0.03
N PHE A 150 -11.57 -3.81 0.01
CA PHE A 150 -12.24 -2.52 0.16
C PHE A 150 -13.30 -2.33 -0.93
N LEU A 151 -12.96 -2.59 -2.20
CA LEU A 151 -13.89 -2.47 -3.33
C LEU A 151 -15.01 -3.53 -3.32
N ARG A 152 -14.79 -4.67 -2.65
CA ARG A 152 -15.84 -5.68 -2.38
C ARG A 152 -16.78 -5.28 -1.25
N ASN A 153 -16.57 -4.11 -0.64
CA ASN A 153 -17.26 -3.68 0.58
C ASN A 153 -17.01 -4.60 1.79
N GLU A 154 -15.86 -5.29 1.82
CA GLU A 154 -15.41 -6.14 2.93
C GLU A 154 -14.37 -5.38 3.75
N MET A 155 -14.85 -4.41 4.53
CA MET A 155 -13.99 -3.42 5.19
C MET A 155 -13.09 -4.04 6.26
N ASP A 156 -13.57 -5.01 7.03
CA ASP A 156 -12.76 -5.67 8.08
C ASP A 156 -11.56 -6.40 7.46
N SER A 157 -11.79 -7.14 6.37
CA SER A 157 -10.74 -7.83 5.60
C SER A 157 -9.73 -6.84 5.01
N ALA A 158 -10.20 -5.70 4.52
CA ALA A 158 -9.35 -4.63 4.00
C ALA A 158 -8.48 -4.03 5.11
N ALA A 159 -9.08 -3.63 6.23
CA ALA A 159 -8.41 -3.05 7.38
C ALA A 159 -7.34 -4.00 7.94
N MET A 160 -7.67 -5.28 8.15
CA MET A 160 -6.71 -6.30 8.58
C MET A 160 -5.54 -6.44 7.60
N THR A 161 -5.82 -6.43 6.29
CA THR A 161 -4.76 -6.54 5.27
C THR A 161 -3.83 -5.33 5.32
N PHE A 162 -4.36 -4.10 5.45
CA PHE A 162 -3.52 -2.90 5.53
C PHE A 162 -2.72 -2.85 6.84
N GLN A 163 -3.33 -3.21 7.97
CA GLN A 163 -2.62 -3.35 9.25
C GLN A 163 -1.51 -4.41 9.17
N PHE A 164 -1.78 -5.55 8.52
CA PHE A 164 -0.80 -6.60 8.28
C PHE A 164 0.41 -6.09 7.51
N ILE A 165 0.21 -5.30 6.44
CA ILE A 165 1.31 -4.65 5.70
C ILE A 165 2.10 -3.74 6.64
N ASN A 166 1.41 -2.92 7.43
CA ASN A 166 2.08 -1.94 8.28
C ASN A 166 2.91 -2.57 9.40
N TYR A 167 2.43 -3.68 9.96
CA TYR A 167 3.10 -4.42 11.03
C TYR A 167 4.23 -5.32 10.52
N ASN A 168 3.97 -6.13 9.48
CA ASN A 168 4.90 -7.18 9.07
C ASN A 168 5.96 -6.73 8.04
N LEU A 169 5.64 -5.75 7.20
CA LEU A 169 6.50 -5.28 6.11
C LEU A 169 7.37 -4.06 6.48
N PHE A 170 7.57 -3.81 7.77
CA PHE A 170 8.54 -2.80 8.20
C PHE A 170 9.96 -3.20 7.76
N PRO A 171 10.76 -2.29 7.14
CA PRO A 171 12.13 -2.60 6.78
C PRO A 171 12.96 -2.88 8.05
N ARG A 172 13.18 -4.16 8.33
CA ARG A 172 14.00 -4.61 9.48
C ARG A 172 15.47 -4.34 9.17
N LYS A 173 16.17 -3.64 10.07
CA LYS A 173 17.63 -3.62 10.04
C LYS A 173 18.14 -5.00 10.46
N LYS A 174 19.24 -5.43 9.85
CA LYS A 174 19.79 -6.79 9.94
C LYS A 174 20.11 -7.26 11.37
N ASP A 175 20.30 -6.34 12.31
CA ASP A 175 20.76 -6.62 13.69
C ASP A 175 19.86 -5.97 14.78
N GLU A 176 18.68 -5.43 14.44
CA GLU A 176 17.68 -4.99 15.42
C GLU A 176 16.60 -6.07 15.52
N ASP A 177 16.86 -7.07 16.37
CA ASP A 177 15.86 -8.06 16.80
C ASP A 177 15.07 -7.45 17.95
N ASP A 178 14.23 -6.46 17.65
CA ASP A 178 13.04 -6.26 18.46
C ASP A 178 11.99 -5.48 17.71
N SER A 179 10.75 -5.85 17.99
CA SER A 179 9.55 -5.12 17.62
C SER A 179 9.76 -3.62 17.80
N ARG A 180 9.93 -2.88 16.70
CA ARG A 180 9.69 -1.43 16.74
C ARG A 180 8.22 -1.27 17.04
N VAL A 181 7.88 -1.15 18.33
CA VAL A 181 6.56 -0.74 18.76
C VAL A 181 6.30 0.59 18.07
N VAL A 182 5.22 0.62 17.31
CA VAL A 182 4.66 1.82 16.70
C VAL A 182 4.42 2.81 17.84
N GLY A 183 5.40 3.65 18.15
CA GLY A 183 5.47 4.31 19.47
C GLY A 183 6.87 4.67 19.99
N THR A 184 7.95 4.02 19.52
CA THR A 184 9.23 4.05 20.26
C THR A 184 10.16 5.20 19.84
N ASN A 185 10.45 6.10 20.79
CA ASN A 185 11.31 7.30 20.70
C ASN A 185 12.82 7.01 20.57
N ASN A 186 13.28 6.34 19.51
CA ASN A 186 14.73 6.11 19.32
C ASN A 186 15.48 7.24 18.58
N SER A 187 14.94 8.48 18.61
CA SER A 187 15.69 9.71 18.33
C SER A 187 15.51 10.69 19.49
N PRO A 188 16.57 11.02 20.26
CA PRO A 188 16.47 12.02 21.30
C PRO A 188 16.32 13.40 20.64
N GLY A 189 15.11 13.99 20.70
CA GLY A 189 14.92 15.42 20.40
C GLY A 189 13.78 15.84 19.47
N SER A 190 12.94 14.94 18.93
CA SER A 190 11.72 15.35 18.21
C SER A 190 10.53 14.48 18.64
N GLY A 191 9.68 15.02 19.51
CA GLY A 191 8.51 14.35 20.09
C GLY A 191 7.36 14.13 19.11
N GLY A 192 7.61 13.37 18.04
CA GLY A 192 6.59 12.96 17.08
C GLY A 192 6.63 11.45 16.85
N LEU A 193 5.48 10.79 17.00
CA LEU A 193 5.27 9.41 16.60
C LEU A 193 5.44 9.31 15.07
N SER A 194 6.48 8.62 14.58
CA SER A 194 6.70 8.40 13.15
C SER A 194 6.42 6.94 12.79
N ILE A 195 5.46 6.72 11.90
CA ILE A 195 4.98 5.40 11.45
C ILE A 195 5.37 5.18 9.97
N ALA A 196 5.42 6.27 9.19
CA ALA A 196 5.79 6.25 7.79
C ALA A 196 7.30 6.01 7.60
N ASN A 197 7.64 5.36 6.49
CA ASN A 197 9.02 5.12 6.11
C ASN A 197 9.53 6.20 5.17
N ALA A 198 10.72 6.75 5.46
CA ALA A 198 11.39 7.70 4.59
C ALA A 198 11.75 7.05 3.24
N GLU A 199 11.08 7.47 2.16
CA GLU A 199 11.38 7.02 0.81
C GLU A 199 12.59 7.78 0.22
N LYS A 200 13.81 7.37 0.57
CA LYS A 200 15.04 7.91 -0.06
C LYS A 200 15.25 7.29 -1.43
N ARG A 201 14.80 7.97 -2.51
CA ARG A 201 14.92 7.47 -3.90
C ARG A 201 15.77 8.39 -4.77
N ASN A 202 16.84 7.84 -5.33
CA ASN A 202 17.60 8.49 -6.41
C ASN A 202 16.81 8.41 -7.73
N PHE A 203 17.01 9.36 -8.65
CA PHE A 203 16.31 9.46 -9.96
C PHE A 203 16.23 8.12 -10.72
N VAL A 204 17.32 7.35 -10.75
CA VAL A 204 17.35 6.02 -11.42
C VAL A 204 16.40 5.02 -10.76
N LYS A 205 16.32 4.99 -9.42
CA LYS A 205 15.37 4.15 -8.68
C LYS A 205 13.93 4.63 -8.84
N LYS A 206 13.70 5.90 -9.22
CA LYS A 206 12.35 6.44 -9.52
C LYS A 206 11.74 5.77 -10.75
N ILE A 207 12.58 5.50 -11.75
CA ILE A 207 12.17 5.01 -13.08
C ILE A 207 12.07 3.48 -13.12
N ILE A 208 12.94 2.76 -12.40
CA ILE A 208 13.10 1.30 -12.57
C ILE A 208 12.19 0.47 -11.64
N SER A 209 11.77 1.01 -10.50
CA SER A 209 11.01 0.25 -9.48
C SER A 209 9.85 1.08 -8.94
N ARG A 210 8.73 0.46 -8.56
CA ARG A 210 7.72 1.16 -7.74
C ARG A 210 8.21 1.27 -6.28
N PRO A 211 7.81 2.32 -5.55
CA PRO A 211 8.14 2.40 -4.12
C PRO A 211 7.45 1.26 -3.36
N PRO A 212 7.95 0.89 -2.17
CA PRO A 212 7.21 0.00 -1.29
C PRO A 212 5.86 0.65 -0.94
N SER A 213 4.79 -0.11 -1.05
CA SER A 213 3.41 0.36 -0.89
C SER A 213 2.95 0.44 0.57
N ARG A 214 3.85 0.31 1.55
CA ARG A 214 3.50 0.40 2.97
C ARG A 214 2.93 1.77 3.34
N ASN A 215 3.57 2.84 2.89
CA ASN A 215 3.06 4.19 3.14
C ASN A 215 1.70 4.41 2.46
N ASP A 216 1.49 3.81 1.28
CA ASP A 216 0.18 3.82 0.62
C ASP A 216 -0.86 3.05 1.46
N ALA A 217 -0.49 1.92 2.05
CA ALA A 217 -1.37 1.13 2.91
C ALA A 217 -1.83 1.89 4.16
N LEU A 218 -1.00 2.79 4.73
CA LEU A 218 -1.43 3.68 5.83
C LEU A 218 -2.53 4.66 5.39
N VAL A 219 -2.40 5.25 4.20
CA VAL A 219 -3.42 6.15 3.64
C VAL A 219 -4.71 5.38 3.35
N TRP A 220 -4.60 4.18 2.76
CA TRP A 220 -5.74 3.30 2.52
C TRP A 220 -6.41 2.79 3.80
N LEU A 221 -5.65 2.56 4.87
CA LEU A 221 -6.19 2.21 6.17
C LEU A 221 -7.03 3.36 6.75
N ALA A 222 -6.55 4.61 6.68
CA ALA A 222 -7.33 5.77 7.12
C ALA A 222 -8.64 5.92 6.33
N ARG A 223 -8.58 5.66 5.01
CA ARG A 223 -9.78 5.64 4.15
C ARG A 223 -10.75 4.52 4.55
N THR A 224 -10.24 3.34 4.92
CA THR A 224 -11.05 2.19 5.33
C THR A 224 -11.76 2.48 6.65
N PHE A 225 -11.06 3.02 7.65
CA PHE A 225 -11.70 3.45 8.90
C PHE A 225 -12.77 4.52 8.68
N THR A 226 -12.53 5.47 7.78
CA THR A 226 -13.55 6.47 7.42
C THR A 226 -14.78 5.83 6.79
N ALA A 227 -14.60 4.84 5.92
CA ALA A 227 -15.69 4.10 5.30
C ALA A 227 -16.43 3.17 6.28
N GLN A 228 -15.78 2.74 7.37
CA GLN A 228 -16.39 1.99 8.47
C GLN A 228 -17.10 2.89 9.49
N GLU A 229 -17.10 4.22 9.29
CA GLU A 229 -17.61 5.20 10.25
C GLU A 229 -16.83 5.23 11.58
N GLU A 230 -15.64 4.60 11.63
CA GLU A 230 -14.69 4.65 12.74
C GLU A 230 -13.88 5.96 12.68
N TYR A 231 -14.57 7.09 12.81
CA TYR A 231 -13.98 8.41 12.60
C TYR A 231 -12.84 8.73 13.59
N GLY A 232 -12.88 8.18 14.81
CA GLY A 232 -11.84 8.38 15.82
C GLY A 232 -10.49 7.76 15.41
N ASP A 233 -10.51 6.50 14.95
CA ASP A 233 -9.32 5.79 14.49
C ASP A 233 -8.78 6.39 13.19
N ALA A 234 -9.68 6.78 12.28
CA ALA A 234 -9.32 7.53 11.07
C ALA A 234 -8.62 8.86 11.42
N ALA A 235 -9.18 9.65 12.32
CA ALA A 235 -8.61 10.94 12.74
C ALA A 235 -7.25 10.77 13.41
N GLY A 236 -7.10 9.78 14.30
CA GLY A 236 -5.84 9.44 14.94
C GLY A 236 -4.76 9.13 13.90
N LEU A 237 -5.06 8.25 12.95
CA LEU A 237 -4.12 7.89 11.89
C LEU A 237 -3.78 9.07 10.96
N ILE A 238 -4.78 9.84 10.54
CA ILE A 238 -4.58 11.04 9.69
C ILE A 238 -3.67 12.06 10.38
N ASN A 239 -3.90 12.32 11.67
CA ASN A 239 -3.09 13.26 12.45
C ASN A 239 -1.65 12.79 12.60
N ILE A 240 -1.44 11.49 12.84
CA ILE A 240 -0.10 10.93 12.90
C ILE A 240 0.61 11.10 11.56
N LEU A 241 -0.03 10.71 10.45
CA LEU A 241 0.57 10.79 9.11
C LEU A 241 0.86 12.23 8.68
N ARG A 242 -0.01 13.19 9.02
CA ARG A 242 0.19 14.61 8.67
C ARG A 242 1.40 15.22 9.37
N ASN A 243 1.65 14.81 10.61
CA ASN A 243 2.77 15.30 11.42
C ASN A 243 4.05 14.48 11.20
N ASP A 244 4.00 13.42 10.39
CA ASP A 244 5.14 12.52 10.18
C ASP A 244 6.12 13.12 9.15
N PRO A 245 7.36 13.48 9.54
CA PRO A 245 8.36 14.01 8.61
C PRO A 245 8.82 12.98 7.56
N ASN A 246 8.55 11.69 7.80
CA ASN A 246 8.93 10.62 6.88
C ASN A 246 7.87 10.32 5.82
N LEU A 247 6.69 10.98 5.85
CA LEU A 247 5.67 10.81 4.82
C LEU A 247 6.19 11.34 3.46
N PRO A 248 6.23 10.49 2.42
CA PRO A 248 6.68 10.91 1.10
C PRO A 248 5.82 12.06 0.53
N ALA A 249 6.45 13.05 -0.09
CA ALA A 249 5.74 14.17 -0.72
C ALA A 249 4.66 13.73 -1.73
N ARG A 250 4.87 12.59 -2.42
CA ARG A 250 3.88 12.02 -3.36
C ARG A 250 2.55 11.65 -2.69
N LEU A 251 2.56 11.32 -1.40
CA LEU A 251 1.39 10.86 -0.64
C LEU A 251 0.69 12.00 0.12
N GLN A 252 1.23 13.22 0.11
CA GLN A 252 0.62 14.35 0.81
C GLN A 252 -0.73 14.73 0.19
N ASN A 253 -0.85 14.65 -1.13
CA ASN A 253 -2.08 14.93 -1.84
C ASN A 253 -3.10 13.81 -1.61
N ASP A 254 -2.67 12.54 -1.65
CA ASP A 254 -3.50 11.38 -1.32
C ASP A 254 -4.00 11.43 0.14
N LEU A 255 -3.15 11.87 1.09
CA LEU A 255 -3.56 12.07 2.48
C LEU A 255 -4.55 13.23 2.62
N SER A 256 -4.40 14.29 1.82
CA SER A 256 -5.33 15.42 1.79
C SER A 256 -6.69 15.00 1.23
N GLU A 257 -6.71 14.17 0.18
CA GLU A 257 -7.92 13.53 -0.34
C GLU A 257 -8.64 12.72 0.75
N VAL A 258 -7.94 11.82 1.44
CA VAL A 258 -8.55 11.00 2.50
C VAL A 258 -9.00 11.86 3.69
N THR A 259 -8.26 12.91 4.02
CA THR A 259 -8.69 13.87 5.05
C THR A 259 -10.00 14.57 4.63
N ALA A 260 -10.08 15.02 3.37
CA ALA A 260 -11.28 15.66 2.87
C ALA A 260 -12.48 14.70 2.90
N TYR A 261 -12.25 13.43 2.54
CA TYR A 261 -13.27 12.39 2.64
C TYR A 261 -13.74 12.18 4.09
N TRP A 262 -12.82 12.18 5.05
CA TRP A 262 -13.15 12.07 6.48
C TRP A 262 -14.02 13.22 7.00
N PHE A 263 -13.72 14.46 6.63
CA PHE A 263 -14.58 15.60 6.97
C PHE A 263 -15.91 15.57 6.23
N PHE A 264 -15.90 15.20 4.94
CA PHE A 264 -17.09 15.08 4.11
C PHE A 264 -18.07 14.05 4.69
N ALA A 265 -17.57 12.89 5.10
CA ALA A 265 -18.39 11.83 5.72
C ALA A 265 -19.07 12.28 7.03
N GLN A 266 -18.48 13.26 7.73
CA GLN A 266 -19.04 13.84 8.95
C GLN A 266 -19.91 15.09 8.68
N ASN A 267 -20.17 15.45 7.43
CA ASN A 267 -20.88 16.66 7.00
C ASN A 267 -20.18 18.00 7.34
N HIS A 268 -18.86 17.96 7.60
CA HIS A 268 -18.05 19.17 7.82
C HIS A 268 -17.51 19.67 6.47
N PHE A 269 -18.37 20.34 5.69
CA PHE A 269 -18.07 20.74 4.31
C PHE A 269 -17.00 21.83 4.19
N ASP A 270 -16.86 22.69 5.20
CA ASP A 270 -15.84 23.75 5.27
C ASP A 270 -14.41 23.17 5.25
N SER A 271 -14.15 22.24 6.17
CA SER A 271 -12.89 21.56 6.34
C SER A 271 -12.65 20.57 5.19
N ALA A 272 -13.71 19.93 4.70
CA ALA A 272 -13.63 19.05 3.53
C ALA A 272 -13.16 19.82 2.28
N ALA A 273 -13.74 20.99 1.99
CA ALA A 273 -13.34 21.82 0.85
C ALA A 273 -11.86 22.26 0.94
N ALA A 274 -11.43 22.77 2.10
CA ALA A 274 -10.06 23.23 2.31
C ALA A 274 -9.00 22.12 2.18
N HIS A 275 -9.37 20.87 2.51
CA HIS A 275 -8.48 19.72 2.33
C HIS A 275 -8.55 19.15 0.91
N LEU A 276 -9.71 19.17 0.26
CA LEU A 276 -9.88 18.69 -1.11
C LEU A 276 -9.12 19.57 -2.10
N GLU A 277 -9.11 20.89 -1.89
CA GLU A 277 -8.36 21.84 -2.71
C GLU A 277 -6.88 21.47 -2.80
N LYS A 278 -6.27 21.14 -1.65
CA LYS A 278 -4.86 20.69 -1.57
C LYS A 278 -4.64 19.35 -2.26
N GLY A 279 -5.68 18.52 -2.29
CA GLY A 279 -5.67 17.19 -2.90
C GLY A 279 -6.00 17.16 -4.40
N LEU A 280 -6.38 18.27 -5.04
CA LEU A 280 -6.87 18.26 -6.44
C LEU A 280 -5.90 17.59 -7.44
N SER A 281 -4.59 17.74 -7.21
CA SER A 281 -3.56 17.12 -8.06
C SER A 281 -3.40 15.60 -7.88
N ALA A 282 -4.10 14.98 -6.92
CA ALA A 282 -4.18 13.53 -6.77
C ALA A 282 -5.18 12.88 -7.75
N ALA A 283 -6.04 13.67 -8.42
CA ALA A 283 -7.03 13.13 -9.34
C ALA A 283 -6.37 12.35 -10.48
N THR A 284 -6.92 11.16 -10.76
CA THR A 284 -6.36 10.24 -11.76
C THR A 284 -6.61 10.68 -13.19
N SER A 285 -7.75 11.33 -13.45
CA SER A 285 -8.16 11.80 -14.77
C SER A 285 -8.66 13.24 -14.71
N LYS A 286 -8.65 13.92 -15.86
CA LYS A 286 -9.22 15.27 -16.00
C LYS A 286 -10.70 15.31 -15.60
N GLN A 287 -11.46 14.26 -15.92
CA GLN A 287 -12.87 14.16 -15.51
C GLN A 287 -13.01 14.04 -13.99
N ASP A 288 -12.13 13.28 -13.33
CA ASP A 288 -12.15 13.16 -11.86
C ASP A 288 -11.80 14.52 -11.23
N GLN A 289 -10.83 15.24 -11.80
CA GLN A 289 -10.46 16.59 -11.36
C GLN A 289 -11.63 17.57 -11.49
N SER A 290 -12.27 17.66 -12.66
CA SER A 290 -13.42 18.55 -12.85
C SER A 290 -14.60 18.19 -11.95
N ARG A 291 -14.79 16.89 -11.64
CA ARG A 291 -15.82 16.47 -10.69
C ARG A 291 -15.48 16.90 -9.26
N TRP A 292 -14.21 16.86 -8.86
CA TRP A 292 -13.77 17.36 -7.56
C TRP A 292 -13.86 18.89 -7.46
N GLU A 293 -13.54 19.62 -8.51
CA GLU A 293 -13.74 21.08 -8.59
C GLU A 293 -15.22 21.41 -8.41
N PHE A 294 -16.11 20.71 -9.12
CA PHE A 294 -17.56 20.88 -8.96
C PHE A 294 -18.05 20.53 -7.55
N LEU A 295 -17.57 19.42 -6.97
CA LEU A 295 -17.90 19.06 -5.59
C LEU A 295 -17.43 20.14 -4.60
N LEU A 296 -16.26 20.75 -4.86
CA LEU A 296 -15.71 21.81 -4.03
C LEU A 296 -16.55 23.10 -4.13
N ALA A 297 -17.04 23.45 -5.32
CA ALA A 297 -18.02 24.52 -5.50
C ALA A 297 -19.30 24.25 -4.68
N GLN A 298 -19.87 23.05 -4.79
CA GLN A 298 -21.07 22.66 -4.03
C GLN A 298 -20.87 22.70 -2.51
N MET A 299 -19.71 22.26 -2.02
CA MET A 299 -19.38 22.34 -0.59
C MET A 299 -19.28 23.79 -0.11
N ASN A 300 -18.61 24.67 -0.87
CA ASN A 300 -18.49 26.08 -0.53
C ASN A 300 -19.85 26.80 -0.58
N GLU A 301 -20.69 26.50 -1.57
CA GLU A 301 -22.06 27.03 -1.65
C GLU A 301 -22.88 26.67 -0.40
N LYS A 302 -22.78 25.43 0.08
CA LYS A 302 -23.46 24.97 1.30
C LYS A 302 -23.00 25.67 2.58
N VAL A 303 -21.73 26.07 2.64
CA VAL A 303 -21.15 26.82 3.77
C VAL A 303 -21.50 28.32 3.69
N GLY A 304 -21.96 28.80 2.53
CA GLY A 304 -22.28 30.21 2.27
C GLY A 304 -21.13 31.02 1.65
N ASN A 305 -20.05 30.35 1.21
CA ASN A 305 -18.89 30.98 0.60
C ASN A 305 -19.05 31.06 -0.93
N TYR A 306 -19.98 31.89 -1.39
CA TYR A 306 -20.36 31.98 -2.81
C TYR A 306 -19.24 32.51 -3.71
N GLU A 307 -18.37 33.41 -3.22
CA GLU A 307 -17.24 33.93 -3.99
C GLU A 307 -16.28 32.81 -4.36
N THR A 308 -15.79 32.06 -3.38
CA THR A 308 -14.91 30.91 -3.62
C THR A 308 -15.61 29.80 -4.41
N ALA A 309 -16.93 29.65 -4.28
CA ALA A 309 -17.67 28.67 -5.07
C ALA A 309 -17.68 29.01 -6.57
N SER A 310 -17.65 30.30 -6.92
CA SER A 310 -17.67 30.76 -8.32
C SER A 310 -16.34 30.61 -9.06
N ASP A 311 -15.25 30.39 -8.33
CA ASP A 311 -13.90 30.20 -8.89
C ASP A 311 -13.68 28.81 -9.49
N TYR A 312 -14.55 27.84 -9.15
CA TYR A 312 -14.47 26.43 -9.59
C TYR A 312 -15.64 26.06 -10.50
#